data_AF-A0A8V0YKB6-F1
#
_entry.id   AF-A0A8V0YKB6-F1
#
_cell.length_a   1.000
_cell.length_b   1.000
_cell.length_c   1.000
_cell.angle_alpha   90.00
_cell.angle_beta   90.00
_cell.angle_gamma   90.00
#
_symmetry.space_group_name_H-M   'P 1'
#
loop_
_entity.id
_entity.type
_entity.pdbx_description
1 polymer ?
#
loop_
_entity_poly.entity_id
_entity_poly.type
_entity_poly.pdbx_seq_one_letter_code
_entity_poly.pdbx_strand_id
1 'polypeptide(L)'
;MLARRALQWAARRGGQRPPVRGLRGSPRARSAMPSWVIDRYGRNEVLRFTRDMVFPVIQYPNEVIVKVHAASLNPIDLSMRSGYGATALNMKRDPLKIKSMDTEFPLTLGRDASGVIMECGLSVSYFKPGDEVWAAIPPWKQGTLSEFVVASANEVSFKPKCLSHVEAASLPYVGLTAWSAINKVGGLNQSNCSGKRVCYFIVLSDENFNVSIGCNNS
;
A
#
# COMPACT_ATOMS: atom_id res chain seq x y z
N MET A 1 -1.19 27.11 -62.56
CA MET A 1 -1.53 26.07 -63.56
C MET A 1 -0.73 24.79 -63.30
N LEU A 2 -0.82 24.24 -62.07
CA LEU A 2 -0.14 23.01 -61.63
C LEU A 2 -1.02 22.31 -60.57
N ALA A 3 -2.27 22.06 -60.92
CA ALA A 3 -3.25 21.38 -60.07
C ALA A 3 -4.29 20.63 -60.91
N ARG A 4 -3.87 19.84 -61.90
CA ARG A 4 -4.77 19.01 -62.72
C ARG A 4 -4.16 17.69 -63.25
N ARG A 5 -3.21 17.08 -62.53
CA ARG A 5 -2.60 15.80 -62.96
C ARG A 5 -2.44 14.71 -61.89
N ALA A 6 -3.23 14.76 -60.82
CA ALA A 6 -3.22 13.71 -59.78
C ALA A 6 -4.63 13.16 -59.46
N LEU A 7 -5.51 13.08 -60.46
CA LEU A 7 -6.89 12.59 -60.29
C LEU A 7 -7.30 11.50 -61.31
N GLN A 8 -6.35 10.71 -61.81
CA GLN A 8 -6.63 9.56 -62.68
C GLN A 8 -5.76 8.33 -62.37
N TRP A 9 -5.45 8.09 -61.09
CA TRP A 9 -4.78 6.85 -60.64
C TRP A 9 -5.62 6.04 -59.61
N ALA A 10 -6.91 6.36 -59.47
CA ALA A 10 -7.78 5.75 -58.45
C ALA A 10 -8.86 4.82 -59.02
N ALA A 11 -8.66 4.22 -60.20
CA ALA A 11 -9.60 3.25 -60.75
C ALA A 11 -8.85 2.19 -61.56
N ARG A 12 -8.46 1.10 -60.88
CA ARG A 12 -8.23 -0.27 -61.39
C ARG A 12 -7.22 -0.99 -60.50
N ARG A 13 -7.72 -1.62 -59.44
CA ARG A 13 -7.33 -2.95 -58.95
C ARG A 13 -8.14 -3.22 -57.68
N GLY A 14 -9.00 -4.24 -57.75
CA GLY A 14 -9.78 -4.72 -56.62
C GLY A 14 -8.84 -5.19 -55.51
N GLY A 15 -8.75 -4.41 -54.43
CA GLY A 15 -8.06 -4.78 -53.21
C GLY A 15 -9.06 -5.39 -52.24
N GLN A 16 -8.86 -6.66 -51.89
CA GLN A 16 -9.49 -7.25 -50.72
C GLN A 16 -9.17 -6.39 -49.49
N ARG A 17 -10.21 -5.97 -48.76
CA ARG A 17 -10.05 -5.23 -47.51
C ARG A 17 -9.34 -6.14 -46.51
N PRO A 18 -8.30 -5.68 -45.79
CA PRO A 18 -7.74 -6.45 -44.70
C PRO A 18 -8.82 -6.64 -43.62
N PRO A 19 -8.80 -7.75 -42.86
CA PRO A 19 -9.76 -7.94 -41.80
C PRO A 19 -9.55 -6.83 -40.78
N VAL A 20 -10.62 -6.08 -40.50
CA VAL A 20 -10.67 -5.15 -39.37
C VAL A 20 -10.48 -5.99 -38.13
N ARG A 21 -9.27 -5.96 -37.56
CA ARG A 21 -9.01 -6.49 -36.22
C ARG A 21 -9.95 -5.72 -35.30
N GLY A 22 -11.00 -6.38 -34.82
CA GLY A 22 -11.86 -5.83 -33.79
C GLY A 22 -10.98 -5.37 -32.64
N LEU A 23 -11.11 -4.10 -32.28
CA LEU A 23 -10.56 -3.57 -31.04
C LEU A 23 -11.12 -4.45 -29.93
N ARG A 24 -10.32 -5.42 -29.45
CA ARG A 24 -10.60 -6.06 -28.17
C ARG A 24 -10.67 -4.91 -27.18
N GLY A 25 -11.84 -4.72 -26.59
CA GLY A 25 -12.04 -3.72 -25.56
C GLY A 25 -10.92 -3.85 -24.54
N SER A 26 -10.32 -2.72 -24.20
CA SER A 26 -9.47 -2.58 -23.02
C SER A 26 -10.14 -3.32 -21.85
N PRO A 27 -9.41 -4.10 -21.03
CA PRO A 27 -9.98 -4.62 -19.80
C PRO A 27 -10.63 -3.43 -19.09
N ARG A 28 -11.94 -3.49 -18.80
CA ARG A 28 -12.63 -2.43 -18.05
C ARG A 28 -11.74 -2.08 -16.87
N ALA A 29 -11.22 -0.85 -16.83
CA ALA A 29 -10.54 -0.33 -15.67
C ALA A 29 -11.51 -0.54 -14.50
N ARG A 30 -11.10 -1.36 -13.52
CA ARG A 30 -11.94 -1.58 -12.33
C ARG A 30 -12.12 -0.21 -11.69
N SER A 31 -13.36 0.27 -11.64
CA SER A 31 -13.69 1.55 -10.97
C SER A 31 -13.80 1.37 -9.45
N ALA A 32 -13.92 0.12 -8.99
CA ALA A 32 -14.07 -0.23 -7.60
C ALA A 32 -13.29 -1.51 -7.23
N MET A 33 -13.03 -1.66 -5.94
CA MET A 33 -12.32 -2.78 -5.33
C MET A 33 -12.95 -3.21 -3.99
N PRO A 34 -12.78 -4.49 -3.59
CA PRO A 34 -13.10 -4.96 -2.26
C PRO A 34 -12.17 -4.38 -1.19
N SER A 35 -12.75 -3.92 -0.08
CA SER A 35 -12.00 -3.40 1.07
C SER A 35 -12.78 -3.59 2.38
N TRP A 36 -12.05 -3.67 3.49
CA TRP A 36 -12.60 -3.46 4.83
C TRP A 36 -12.35 -2.02 5.25
N VAL A 37 -13.42 -1.31 5.58
CA VAL A 37 -13.38 0.11 5.92
C VAL A 37 -14.11 0.37 7.23
N ILE A 38 -13.86 1.55 7.81
CA ILE A 38 -14.70 2.14 8.86
C ILE A 38 -15.25 3.48 8.36
N ASP A 39 -16.48 3.81 8.74
CA ASP A 39 -17.13 5.09 8.43
C ASP A 39 -17.22 6.03 9.65
N ARG A 40 -16.82 5.51 10.81
CA ARG A 40 -16.69 6.23 12.09
C ARG A 40 -15.75 5.45 13.00
N TYR A 41 -15.21 6.11 14.02
CA TYR A 41 -14.46 5.44 15.07
C TYR A 41 -15.37 4.61 15.98
N GLY A 42 -14.84 3.51 16.53
CA GLY A 42 -15.57 2.67 17.48
C GLY A 42 -14.93 1.32 17.75
N ARG A 43 -15.70 0.43 18.38
CA ARG A 43 -15.29 -0.97 18.63
C ARG A 43 -15.43 -1.79 17.34
N ASN A 44 -15.35 -3.11 17.42
CA ASN A 44 -15.18 -3.95 16.23
C ASN A 44 -16.36 -3.86 15.24
N GLU A 45 -17.56 -3.52 15.71
CA GLU A 45 -18.77 -3.37 14.90
C GLU A 45 -18.72 -2.25 13.86
N VAL A 46 -17.73 -1.34 13.92
CA VAL A 46 -17.58 -0.30 12.87
C VAL A 46 -16.91 -0.83 11.60
N LEU A 47 -16.29 -2.01 11.65
CA LEU A 47 -15.68 -2.63 10.46
C LEU A 47 -16.76 -3.08 9.49
N ARG A 48 -16.68 -2.59 8.26
CA ARG A 48 -17.60 -2.90 7.18
C ARG A 48 -16.84 -3.37 5.96
N PHE A 49 -17.23 -4.52 5.43
CA PHE A 49 -16.77 -4.96 4.12
C PHE A 49 -17.56 -4.24 3.01
N THR A 50 -16.86 -3.79 1.98
CA THR A 50 -17.45 -3.19 0.77
C THR A 50 -16.78 -3.75 -0.46
N ARG A 51 -17.52 -3.82 -1.58
CA ARG A 51 -16.98 -4.12 -2.92
C ARG A 51 -16.84 -2.86 -3.78
N ASP A 52 -17.31 -1.73 -3.26
CA ASP A 52 -17.49 -0.48 -3.99
C ASP A 52 -16.46 0.59 -3.58
N MET A 53 -15.36 0.20 -2.93
CA MET A 53 -14.30 1.15 -2.60
C MET A 53 -13.64 1.62 -3.89
N VAL A 54 -13.46 2.93 -4.06
CA VAL A 54 -12.91 3.50 -5.30
C VAL A 54 -11.53 2.91 -5.58
N PHE A 55 -11.30 2.48 -6.83
CA PHE A 55 -10.00 1.96 -7.23
C PHE A 55 -8.93 3.06 -7.07
N PRO A 56 -7.77 2.76 -6.45
CA PRO A 56 -6.75 3.75 -6.20
C PRO A 56 -6.16 4.33 -7.49
N VAL A 57 -5.81 5.61 -7.46
CA VAL A 57 -5.16 6.30 -8.57
C VAL A 57 -3.82 6.86 -8.08
N ILE A 58 -2.80 6.76 -8.91
CA ILE A 58 -1.50 7.41 -8.70
C ILE A 58 -1.71 8.93 -8.78
N GLN A 59 -1.53 9.61 -7.65
CA GLN A 59 -1.64 11.07 -7.56
C GLN A 59 -0.28 11.73 -7.77
N TYR A 60 0.80 11.06 -7.34
CA TYR A 60 2.16 11.56 -7.45
C TYR A 60 3.05 10.62 -8.26
N PRO A 61 4.01 11.15 -9.05
CA PRO A 61 4.79 10.33 -9.98
C PRO A 61 5.75 9.36 -9.29
N ASN A 62 5.96 9.47 -7.98
CA ASN A 62 6.77 8.56 -7.16
C ASN A 62 5.94 7.46 -6.48
N GLU A 63 4.65 7.31 -6.77
CA GLU A 63 3.80 6.29 -6.18
C GLU A 63 3.76 5.01 -7.01
N VAL A 64 3.37 3.92 -6.35
CA VAL A 64 3.07 2.62 -6.97
C VAL A 64 1.73 2.11 -6.46
N ILE A 65 1.03 1.36 -7.30
CA ILE A 65 -0.15 0.59 -6.90
C ILE A 65 0.27 -0.86 -6.70
N VAL A 66 0.04 -1.38 -5.50
CA VAL A 66 0.33 -2.78 -5.15
C VAL A 66 -1.00 -3.53 -5.05
N LYS A 67 -1.11 -4.66 -5.77
CA LYS A 67 -2.15 -5.66 -5.53
C LYS A 67 -1.79 -6.43 -4.27
N VAL A 68 -2.61 -6.31 -3.23
CA VAL A 68 -2.34 -6.93 -1.93
C VAL A 68 -2.66 -8.42 -2.01
N HIS A 69 -1.68 -9.27 -1.70
CA HIS A 69 -1.88 -10.72 -1.57
C HIS A 69 -2.09 -11.11 -0.10
N ALA A 70 -1.37 -10.45 0.81
CA ALA A 70 -1.54 -10.62 2.25
C ALA A 70 -1.25 -9.31 2.98
N ALA A 71 -1.89 -9.15 4.13
CA ALA A 71 -1.71 -8.05 5.05
C ALA A 71 -1.67 -8.62 6.49
N SER A 72 -1.11 -7.85 7.42
CA SER A 72 -1.11 -8.17 8.84
C SER A 72 -1.93 -7.14 9.62
N LEU A 73 -2.36 -7.53 10.83
CA LEU A 73 -2.96 -6.63 11.80
C LEU A 73 -1.96 -6.33 12.91
N ASN A 74 -1.79 -5.05 13.21
CA ASN A 74 -0.95 -4.56 14.29
C ASN A 74 -1.84 -3.95 15.39
N PRO A 75 -1.36 -3.86 16.65
CA PRO A 75 -2.10 -3.18 17.72
C PRO A 75 -2.54 -1.75 17.37
N ILE A 76 -1.76 -1.04 16.57
CA ILE A 76 -2.10 0.30 16.07
C ILE A 76 -3.38 0.31 15.23
N ASP A 77 -3.70 -0.75 14.48
CA ASP A 77 -4.91 -0.83 13.67
C ASP A 77 -6.16 -0.85 14.56
N LEU A 78 -6.13 -1.60 15.66
CA LEU A 78 -7.22 -1.68 16.65
C LEU A 78 -7.39 -0.37 17.41
N SER A 79 -6.26 0.26 17.78
CA SER A 79 -6.24 1.56 18.44
C SER A 79 -6.79 2.65 17.51
N MET A 80 -6.34 2.70 16.25
CA MET A 80 -6.82 3.66 15.25
C MET A 80 -8.31 3.47 14.95
N ARG A 81 -8.80 2.22 14.86
CA ARG A 81 -10.23 1.93 14.73
C ARG A 81 -11.04 2.60 15.84
N SER A 82 -10.48 2.63 17.05
CA SER A 82 -11.11 3.21 18.24
C SER A 82 -10.88 4.73 18.38
N GLY A 83 -10.24 5.38 17.41
CA GLY A 83 -9.99 6.83 17.40
C GLY A 83 -8.63 7.27 17.94
N TYR A 84 -7.75 6.35 18.31
CA TYR A 84 -6.40 6.69 18.79
C TYR A 84 -5.62 7.46 17.72
N GLY A 85 -5.05 8.60 18.13
CA GLY A 85 -4.22 9.43 17.25
C GLY A 85 -4.99 10.19 16.17
N ALA A 86 -6.33 10.14 16.13
CA ALA A 86 -7.15 10.76 15.08
C ALA A 86 -6.78 12.23 14.82
N THR A 87 -6.66 13.04 15.88
CA THR A 87 -6.25 14.45 15.78
C THR A 87 -4.90 14.64 15.08
N ALA A 88 -3.87 13.90 15.50
CA ALA A 88 -2.53 14.03 14.94
C ALA A 88 -2.45 13.47 13.51
N LEU A 89 -3.15 12.37 13.24
CA LEU A 89 -3.19 11.76 11.90
C LEU A 89 -3.97 12.63 10.91
N ASN A 90 -5.05 13.29 11.34
CA ASN A 90 -5.79 14.23 10.50
C ASN A 90 -4.97 15.47 10.18
N MET A 91 -4.16 15.97 11.12
CA MET A 91 -3.17 17.02 10.82
C MET A 91 -2.14 16.59 9.76
N LYS A 92 -1.77 15.30 9.71
CA LYS A 92 -0.89 14.76 8.66
C LYS A 92 -1.61 14.56 7.32
N ARG A 93 -2.90 14.20 7.34
CA ARG A 93 -3.73 14.01 6.14
C ARG A 93 -4.05 15.32 5.42
N ASP A 94 -4.25 16.38 6.21
CA ASP A 94 -4.58 17.71 5.69
C ASP A 94 -3.75 18.79 6.41
N PRO A 95 -2.46 18.94 6.04
CA PRO A 95 -1.57 19.91 6.69
C PRO A 95 -1.98 21.37 6.45
N LEU A 96 -2.79 21.64 5.43
CA LEU A 96 -3.28 22.99 5.10
C LEU A 96 -4.68 23.28 5.67
N LYS A 97 -5.34 22.30 6.31
CA LYS A 97 -6.70 22.42 6.85
C LYS A 97 -7.73 22.91 5.82
N ILE A 98 -7.60 22.47 4.57
CA ILE A 98 -8.49 22.84 3.47
C ILE A 98 -9.74 21.95 3.46
N LYS A 99 -9.64 20.75 4.03
CA LYS A 99 -10.71 19.76 4.11
C LYS A 99 -11.44 19.88 5.46
N SER A 100 -12.74 19.55 5.48
CA SER A 100 -13.57 19.54 6.69
C SER A 100 -13.15 18.45 7.71
N MET A 101 -13.69 18.51 8.93
CA MET A 101 -13.29 17.66 10.07
C MET A 101 -13.51 16.13 9.91
N ASP A 102 -14.20 15.65 8.87
CA ASP A 102 -14.56 14.22 8.68
C ASP A 102 -14.01 13.62 7.36
N THR A 103 -12.77 13.94 6.99
CA THR A 103 -12.25 13.65 5.64
C THR A 103 -11.42 12.39 5.50
N GLU A 104 -11.18 11.65 6.57
CA GLU A 104 -10.51 10.35 6.52
C GLU A 104 -11.44 9.18 6.16
N PHE A 105 -12.75 9.34 6.34
CA PHE A 105 -13.72 8.28 6.09
C PHE A 105 -14.21 8.25 4.62
N PRO A 106 -14.47 7.07 4.04
CA PRO A 106 -14.22 5.74 4.60
C PRO A 106 -12.73 5.44 4.75
N LEU A 107 -12.33 4.94 5.93
CA LEU A 107 -10.92 4.68 6.27
C LEU A 107 -10.63 3.18 6.18
N THR A 108 -9.67 2.81 5.33
CA THR A 108 -9.10 1.47 5.26
C THR A 108 -7.94 1.36 6.26
N LEU A 109 -8.02 0.37 7.17
CA LEU A 109 -6.96 0.06 8.14
C LEU A 109 -5.94 -0.95 7.57
N GLY A 110 -4.97 -1.40 8.38
CA GLY A 110 -3.90 -2.31 7.98
C GLY A 110 -2.67 -1.54 7.52
N ARG A 111 -1.52 -1.84 8.12
CA ARG A 111 -0.25 -1.15 7.83
C ARG A 111 0.71 -1.99 7.00
N ASP A 112 0.57 -3.31 7.02
CA ASP A 112 1.46 -4.21 6.29
C ASP A 112 0.83 -4.69 4.98
N ALA A 113 1.62 -4.71 3.92
CA ALA A 113 1.27 -5.38 2.67
C ALA A 113 2.43 -6.25 2.18
N SER A 114 2.11 -7.43 1.67
CA SER A 114 2.93 -8.12 0.67
C SER A 114 2.08 -8.46 -0.54
N GLY A 115 2.63 -8.23 -1.73
CA GLY A 115 1.86 -8.32 -2.95
C GLY A 115 2.71 -8.06 -4.20
N VAL A 116 2.02 -7.68 -5.28
CA VAL A 116 2.63 -7.50 -6.59
C VAL A 116 2.37 -6.09 -7.09
N ILE A 117 3.39 -5.44 -7.67
CA ILE A 117 3.21 -4.13 -8.30
C ILE A 117 2.32 -4.26 -9.53
N MET A 118 1.28 -3.44 -9.58
CA MET A 118 0.35 -3.35 -10.71
C MET A 118 0.71 -2.20 -11.63
N GLU A 119 1.04 -1.05 -11.06
CA GLU A 119 1.32 0.19 -11.79
C GLU A 119 2.35 1.03 -11.05
N CYS A 120 3.16 1.77 -11.81
CA CYS A 120 4.19 2.66 -11.30
C CYS A 120 3.98 4.07 -11.84
N GLY A 121 4.21 5.07 -11.00
CA GLY A 121 4.28 6.46 -11.43
C GLY A 121 5.53 6.70 -12.28
N LEU A 122 5.52 7.79 -13.05
CA LEU A 122 6.54 8.10 -14.06
C LEU A 122 7.95 8.32 -13.49
N SER A 123 8.08 8.62 -12.20
CA SER A 123 9.38 8.83 -11.53
C SER A 123 9.90 7.58 -10.81
N VAL A 124 9.18 6.47 -10.84
CA VAL A 124 9.61 5.21 -10.23
C VAL A 124 10.48 4.43 -11.22
N SER A 125 11.76 4.23 -10.87
CA SER A 125 12.75 3.62 -11.76
C SER A 125 13.23 2.22 -11.33
N TYR A 126 13.09 1.88 -10.04
CA TYR A 126 13.61 0.64 -9.44
C TYR A 126 12.56 -0.46 -9.28
N PHE A 127 11.32 -0.20 -9.71
CA PHE A 127 10.22 -1.13 -9.68
C PHE A 127 9.46 -1.13 -11.01
N LYS A 128 8.89 -2.28 -11.36
CA LYS A 128 8.01 -2.44 -12.54
C LYS A 128 6.79 -3.31 -12.22
N PRO A 129 5.71 -3.22 -13.00
CA PRO A 129 4.59 -4.14 -12.91
C PRO A 129 5.04 -5.60 -12.94
N GLY A 130 4.49 -6.41 -12.03
CA GLY A 130 4.85 -7.82 -11.83
C GLY A 130 5.90 -8.08 -10.75
N ASP A 131 6.57 -7.05 -10.22
CA ASP A 131 7.53 -7.23 -9.12
C ASP A 131 6.83 -7.61 -7.81
N GLU A 132 7.34 -8.62 -7.11
CA GLU A 132 6.88 -9.02 -5.78
C GLU A 132 7.51 -8.14 -4.69
N VAL A 133 6.65 -7.48 -3.91
CA VAL A 133 7.06 -6.45 -2.95
C VAL A 133 6.40 -6.63 -1.58
N TRP A 134 6.95 -5.92 -0.61
CA TRP A 134 6.36 -5.69 0.70
C TRP A 134 6.49 -4.21 1.11
N ALA A 135 5.63 -3.77 2.02
CA ALA A 135 5.60 -2.37 2.46
C ALA A 135 4.98 -2.24 3.86
N ALA A 136 5.44 -1.22 4.59
CA ALA A 136 4.75 -0.71 5.77
C ALA A 136 4.19 0.68 5.44
N ILE A 137 2.87 0.79 5.38
CA ILE A 137 2.16 2.00 4.99
C ILE A 137 2.04 2.94 6.20
N PRO A 138 2.39 4.23 6.08
CA PRO A 138 2.25 5.18 7.17
C PRO A 138 0.80 5.30 7.69
N PRO A 139 0.59 5.53 9.00
CA PRO A 139 -0.75 5.52 9.62
C PRO A 139 -1.71 6.61 9.11
N TRP A 140 -1.19 7.69 8.51
CA TRP A 140 -2.02 8.74 7.93
C TRP A 140 -2.54 8.42 6.51
N LYS A 141 -2.01 7.39 5.82
CA LYS A 141 -2.49 6.94 4.50
C LYS A 141 -3.57 5.86 4.61
N GLN A 142 -4.34 5.69 3.52
CA GLN A 142 -5.25 4.55 3.34
C GLN A 142 -4.49 3.23 3.40
N GLY A 143 -5.06 2.25 4.09
CA GLY A 143 -4.39 1.01 4.48
C GLY A 143 -4.48 -0.15 3.52
N THR A 144 -4.02 -1.30 4.01
CA THR A 144 -3.76 -2.52 3.24
C THR A 144 -4.84 -3.60 3.38
N LEU A 145 -5.88 -3.39 4.20
CA LEU A 145 -7.06 -4.27 4.25
C LEU A 145 -7.99 -4.04 3.04
N SER A 146 -7.41 -4.10 1.85
CA SER A 146 -8.02 -3.77 0.56
C SER A 146 -7.34 -4.57 -0.55
N GLU A 147 -8.02 -4.81 -1.67
CA GLU A 147 -7.44 -5.53 -2.81
C GLU A 147 -6.23 -4.81 -3.41
N PHE A 148 -6.21 -3.47 -3.35
CA PHE A 148 -5.09 -2.64 -3.79
C PHE A 148 -4.76 -1.55 -2.77
N VAL A 149 -3.49 -1.15 -2.72
CA VAL A 149 -2.99 -0.05 -1.90
C VAL A 149 -2.01 0.81 -2.70
N VAL A 150 -2.04 2.12 -2.44
CA VAL A 150 -1.03 3.06 -2.96
C VAL A 150 0.05 3.25 -1.92
N ALA A 151 1.29 3.13 -2.35
CA ALA A 151 2.46 3.43 -1.55
C ALA A 151 3.38 4.38 -2.31
N SER A 152 4.13 5.21 -1.59
CA SER A 152 5.27 5.88 -2.21
C SER A 152 6.37 4.85 -2.45
N ALA A 153 7.09 4.93 -3.56
CA ALA A 153 8.11 3.93 -3.90
C ALA A 153 9.23 3.82 -2.85
N ASN A 154 9.48 4.88 -2.05
CA ASN A 154 10.41 4.84 -0.91
C ASN A 154 9.88 4.12 0.34
N GLU A 155 8.60 3.75 0.37
CA GLU A 155 7.95 2.94 1.42
C GLU A 155 7.90 1.44 1.05
N VAL A 156 8.33 1.11 -0.18
CA VAL A 156 8.22 -0.23 -0.76
C VAL A 156 9.61 -0.83 -0.92
N SER A 157 9.70 -2.16 -0.76
CA SER A 157 10.91 -2.93 -1.01
C SER A 157 10.55 -4.26 -1.67
N PHE A 158 11.51 -4.91 -2.32
CA PHE A 158 11.32 -6.29 -2.81
C PHE A 158 11.10 -7.22 -1.62
N LYS A 159 10.10 -8.11 -1.70
CA LYS A 159 9.93 -9.11 -0.64
C LYS A 159 11.09 -10.11 -0.69
N PRO A 160 11.48 -10.71 0.45
CA PRO A 160 12.41 -11.83 0.45
C PRO A 160 11.87 -12.98 -0.42
N LYS A 161 12.71 -13.48 -1.34
CA LYS A 161 12.31 -14.56 -2.27
C LYS A 161 11.98 -15.88 -1.56
N CYS A 162 12.56 -16.10 -0.38
CA CYS A 162 12.34 -17.29 0.43
C CYS A 162 11.04 -17.28 1.24
N LEU A 163 10.31 -16.16 1.28
CA LEU A 163 9.06 -16.04 2.04
C LEU A 163 7.87 -16.05 1.09
N SER A 164 6.80 -16.73 1.47
CA SER A 164 5.47 -16.53 0.89
C SER A 164 4.96 -15.12 1.15
N HIS A 165 3.93 -14.66 0.43
CA HIS A 165 3.31 -13.37 0.73
C HIS A 165 2.73 -13.30 2.15
N VAL A 166 2.19 -14.41 2.67
CA VAL A 166 1.63 -14.46 4.03
C VAL A 166 2.71 -14.22 5.08
N GLU A 167 3.84 -14.93 4.98
CA GLU A 167 4.97 -14.75 5.88
C GLU A 167 5.63 -13.37 5.70
N ALA A 168 5.78 -12.91 4.46
CA ALA A 168 6.37 -11.61 4.18
C ALA A 168 5.51 -10.48 4.75
N ALA A 169 4.18 -10.57 4.69
CA ALA A 169 3.29 -9.54 5.21
C ALA A 169 3.35 -9.39 6.74
N SER A 170 3.85 -10.36 7.50
CA SER A 170 3.91 -10.26 8.97
C SER A 170 5.08 -9.43 9.51
N LEU A 171 5.93 -8.88 8.63
CA LEU A 171 7.24 -8.34 9.00
C LEU A 171 7.42 -6.81 8.83
N PRO A 172 6.86 -6.11 7.83
CA PRO A 172 7.32 -4.76 7.51
C PRO A 172 7.16 -3.75 8.65
N TYR A 173 5.99 -3.64 9.27
CA TYR A 173 5.68 -2.63 10.28
C TYR A 173 6.43 -2.91 11.58
N VAL A 174 6.37 -4.15 12.09
CA VAL A 174 7.10 -4.57 13.29
C VAL A 174 8.62 -4.54 13.08
N GLY A 175 9.08 -4.95 11.89
CA GLY A 175 10.49 -4.96 11.51
C GLY A 175 11.06 -3.54 11.43
N LEU A 176 10.35 -2.60 10.82
CA LEU A 176 10.75 -1.19 10.80
C LEU A 176 10.67 -0.54 12.18
N THR A 177 9.70 -0.94 13.02
CA THR A 177 9.61 -0.45 14.40
C THR A 177 10.82 -0.90 15.21
N ALA A 178 11.17 -2.19 15.15
CA ALA A 178 12.35 -2.74 15.80
C ALA A 178 13.65 -2.13 15.24
N TRP A 179 13.75 -1.99 13.91
CA TRP A 179 14.90 -1.37 13.27
C TRP A 179 15.08 0.09 13.67
N SER A 180 13.99 0.86 13.76
CA SER A 180 14.02 2.23 14.25
C SER A 180 14.55 2.29 15.68
N ALA A 181 14.01 1.45 16.58
CA ALA A 181 14.44 1.43 17.97
C ALA A 181 15.91 1.00 18.15
N ILE A 182 16.31 -0.10 17.51
CA ILE A 182 17.63 -0.71 17.69
C ILE A 182 18.71 0.07 16.91
N ASN A 183 18.47 0.32 15.62
CA ASN A 183 19.49 0.88 14.73
C ASN A 183 19.47 2.41 14.69
N LYS A 184 18.29 3.02 14.49
CA LYS A 184 18.20 4.47 14.29
C LYS A 184 18.31 5.25 15.59
N VAL A 185 17.59 4.81 16.63
CA VAL A 185 17.59 5.46 17.95
C VAL A 185 18.70 4.89 18.83
N GLY A 186 18.80 3.57 18.94
CA GLY A 186 19.78 2.89 19.80
C GLY A 186 21.21 2.86 19.24
N GLY A 187 21.40 3.20 17.95
CA GLY A 187 22.72 3.22 17.31
C GLY A 187 23.38 1.84 17.17
N LEU A 188 22.66 0.75 17.45
CA LEU A 188 23.19 -0.61 17.34
C LEU A 188 23.17 -1.07 15.88
N ASN A 189 24.29 -1.61 15.43
CA ASN A 189 24.47 -2.12 14.09
C ASN A 189 25.45 -3.30 14.10
N GLN A 190 25.67 -3.88 12.93
CA GLN A 190 26.48 -5.08 12.78
C GLN A 190 27.93 -4.92 13.29
N SER A 191 28.52 -3.73 13.21
CA SER A 191 29.91 -3.52 13.61
C SER A 191 30.10 -3.28 15.10
N ASN A 192 29.04 -2.91 15.83
CA ASN A 192 29.14 -2.52 17.25
C ASN A 192 28.31 -3.37 18.21
N CYS A 193 27.58 -4.39 17.73
CA CYS A 193 26.73 -5.23 18.57
C CYS A 193 27.48 -6.35 19.32
N SER A 194 28.66 -6.77 18.84
CA SER A 194 29.42 -7.86 19.46
C SER A 194 29.75 -7.57 20.93
N GLY A 195 29.53 -8.56 21.80
CA GLY A 195 29.77 -8.47 23.24
C GLY A 195 28.82 -7.57 24.04
N LYS A 196 27.82 -6.94 23.40
CA LYS A 196 26.82 -6.13 24.11
C LYS A 196 25.72 -6.99 24.71
N ARG A 197 25.34 -6.67 25.94
CA ARG A 197 24.15 -7.23 26.60
C ARG A 197 22.93 -6.42 26.18
N VAL A 198 21.93 -7.08 25.62
CA VAL A 198 20.67 -6.47 25.17
C VAL A 198 19.53 -6.98 26.04
N CYS A 199 18.78 -6.06 26.64
CA CYS A 199 17.55 -6.38 27.36
C CYS A 199 16.36 -5.91 26.52
N TYR A 200 15.38 -6.79 26.29
CA TYR A 200 14.14 -6.45 25.61
C TYR A 200 12.96 -6.75 26.53
N PHE A 201 12.02 -5.82 26.60
CA PHE A 201 10.80 -5.97 27.38
C PHE A 201 9.68 -6.40 26.44
N ILE A 202 9.22 -7.65 26.58
CA ILE A 202 8.00 -8.10 25.88
C ILE A 202 6.82 -7.68 26.73
N VAL A 203 5.88 -6.94 26.14
CA VAL A 203 4.57 -6.70 26.73
C VAL A 203 3.58 -7.59 25.98
N LEU A 204 3.18 -8.70 26.61
CA LEU A 204 2.06 -9.49 26.11
C LEU A 204 0.78 -8.87 26.66
N SER A 205 -0.06 -8.29 25.80
CA SER A 205 -1.41 -7.90 26.19
C SER A 205 -2.35 -9.07 25.98
N ASP A 206 -2.87 -9.63 27.08
CA ASP A 206 -4.07 -10.47 27.03
C ASP A 206 -5.30 -9.61 26.70
N GLU A 207 -6.49 -10.21 26.57
CA GLU A 207 -7.75 -9.50 26.27
C GLU A 207 -8.06 -8.32 27.23
N ASN A 208 -7.35 -8.22 28.37
CA ASN A 208 -7.46 -7.18 29.38
C ASN A 208 -6.27 -6.19 29.46
N PHE A 209 -5.33 -6.19 28.51
CA PHE A 209 -4.15 -5.28 28.49
C PHE A 209 -3.25 -5.31 29.75
N ASN A 210 -3.20 -6.42 30.48
CA ASN A 210 -2.24 -6.56 31.59
C ASN A 210 -0.81 -6.74 31.06
N VAL A 211 0.14 -6.00 31.60
CA VAL A 211 1.54 -5.99 31.16
C VAL A 211 2.36 -6.97 32.00
N SER A 212 2.86 -8.03 31.37
CA SER A 212 3.84 -8.96 31.97
C SER A 212 5.23 -8.64 31.43
N ILE A 213 6.22 -8.36 32.29
CA ILE A 213 7.61 -8.11 31.89
C ILE A 213 8.42 -9.40 32.04
N GLY A 214 8.98 -9.91 30.95
CA GLY A 214 9.97 -11.00 30.96
C GLY A 214 11.33 -10.50 30.49
N CYS A 215 12.38 -10.71 31.29
CA CYS A 215 13.78 -10.54 30.88
C CYS A 215 14.39 -11.91 30.61
N ASN A 216 14.82 -12.19 29.37
CA ASN A 216 15.67 -13.34 29.08
C ASN A 216 17.13 -12.93 29.25
N ASN A 217 17.79 -13.43 30.29
CA ASN A 217 19.24 -13.36 30.43
C ASN A 217 19.85 -14.45 29.54
N SER A 218 20.40 -14.06 28.40
CA SER A 218 21.45 -14.83 27.70
C SER A 218 22.84 -14.38 28.15
#